data_AF-A0A0P0W2U0-F1
#
_entry.id   AF-A0A0P0W2U0-F1
#
_cell.length_a   1.000
_cell.length_b   1.000
_cell.length_c   1.000
_cell.angle_alpha   90.00
_cell.angle_beta   90.00
_cell.angle_gamma   90.00
#
_symmetry.space_group_name_H-M   'P 1'
#
loop_
_entity.id
_entity.type
_entity.pdbx_description
1 polymer ?
#
loop_
_entity_poly.entity_id
_entity_poly.type
_entity_poly.pdbx_seq_one_letter_code
_entity_poly.pdbx_strand_id
1 'polypeptide(L)' 'PLCAEQFLNETFLVDVLRVGVRVREAASKAATEAVARAVVRLMNDDDNDAAAARKVRVAELNVTARGAVAESR' A
#
# COMPACT_ATOMS: atom_id res chain seq x y z
N PRO A 1 3.58 -3.04 -9.97
CA PRO A 1 2.85 -4.15 -10.62
C PRO A 1 3.60 -4.56 -11.90
N LEU A 2 3.62 -5.85 -12.24
CA LEU A 2 4.36 -6.37 -13.39
C LEU A 2 3.41 -6.81 -14.51
N CYS A 3 2.32 -7.52 -14.19
CA CYS A 3 1.40 -8.04 -15.19
C CYS A 3 0.01 -8.37 -14.61
N ALA A 4 -0.94 -8.63 -15.50
CA ALA A 4 -2.26 -9.20 -15.21
C ALA A 4 -3.06 -8.43 -14.14
N GLU A 5 -3.70 -9.15 -13.21
CA GLU A 5 -4.56 -8.61 -12.16
C GLU A 5 -3.83 -7.71 -11.15
N GLN A 6 -2.49 -7.69 -11.17
CA GLN A 6 -1.69 -6.89 -10.23
C GLN A 6 -1.96 -5.39 -10.33
N PHE A 7 -2.36 -4.88 -11.50
CA PHE A 7 -2.73 -3.46 -11.65
C PHE A 7 -4.06 -3.13 -10.96
N LEU A 8 -5.02 -4.07 -11.00
CA LEU A 8 -6.27 -3.95 -10.25
C LEU A 8 -6.02 -4.09 -8.75
N ASN A 9 -5.16 -5.03 -8.36
CA ASN A 9 -4.78 -5.22 -6.95
C ASN A 9 -4.06 -3.99 -6.39
N GLU A 10 -3.15 -3.36 -7.15
CA GLU A 10 -2.52 -2.11 -6.72
C GLU A 10 -3.56 -1.00 -6.52
N THR A 11 -4.49 -0.84 -7.46
CA THR A 11 -5.58 0.14 -7.36
C THR A 11 -6.43 -0.12 -6.12
N PHE A 12 -6.78 -1.38 -5.85
CA PHE A 12 -7.52 -1.77 -4.66
C PHE A 12 -6.74 -1.44 -3.37
N LEU A 13 -5.44 -1.77 -3.30
CA LEU A 13 -4.62 -1.50 -2.11
C LEU A 13 -4.38 0.00 -1.85
N VAL A 14 -4.14 0.78 -2.90
CA VAL A 14 -3.77 2.20 -2.79
C VAL A 14 -5.00 3.10 -2.74
N ASP A 15 -5.94 2.92 -3.65
CA ASP A 15 -7.03 3.88 -3.83
C ASP A 15 -8.28 3.51 -3.00
N VAL A 16 -8.54 2.21 -2.81
CA VAL A 16 -9.71 1.71 -2.04
C VAL A 16 -9.36 1.48 -0.57
N LEU A 17 -8.42 0.57 -0.29
CA LEU A 17 -8.03 0.21 1.08
C LEU A 17 -7.16 1.27 1.75
N ARG A 18 -6.47 2.10 0.94
CA ARG A 18 -5.59 3.18 1.40
C ARG A 18 -4.51 2.68 2.35
N VAL A 19 -3.84 1.59 1.97
CA VAL A 19 -2.76 0.97 2.76
C VAL A 19 -1.41 0.96 2.04
N GLY A 20 -1.40 1.21 0.74
CA GLY A 20 -0.19 1.19 -0.08
C GLY A 20 0.27 2.56 -0.55
N VAL A 21 1.50 2.61 -1.07
CA VAL A 21 2.02 3.73 -1.85
C VAL A 21 2.39 3.20 -3.24
N ARG A 22 1.91 3.87 -4.28
CA ARG A 22 2.16 3.49 -5.67
C ARG A 22 3.58 3.87 -6.09
N VAL A 23 4.28 2.93 -6.73
CA VAL A 23 5.57 3.19 -7.40
C VAL A 23 5.29 3.41 -8.89
N ARG A 24 5.28 4.66 -9.34
CA ARG A 24 5.13 4.99 -10.77
C ARG A 24 6.51 5.26 -11.35
N GLU A 25 7.06 4.35 -12.16
CA GLU A 25 8.05 4.67 -13.21
C GLU A 25 8.35 3.47 -14.10
N ALA A 26 8.39 3.71 -15.42
CA ALA A 26 8.42 2.70 -16.48
C ALA A 26 9.80 2.58 -17.18
N ALA A 27 10.86 3.17 -16.63
CA ALA A 27 12.21 3.11 -17.21
C ALA A 27 13.27 2.80 -16.15
N SER A 28 14.21 1.91 -16.48
CA SER A 28 15.10 1.24 -15.52
C SER A 28 15.95 2.16 -14.65
N LYS A 29 16.38 3.33 -15.17
CA LYS A 29 17.16 4.31 -14.38
C LYS A 29 16.31 5.13 -13.43
N ALA A 30 15.07 5.42 -13.82
CA ALA A 30 14.13 6.17 -13.00
C ALA A 30 13.64 5.29 -11.82
N ALA A 31 13.54 3.97 -12.04
CA ALA A 31 13.06 3.00 -11.07
C ALA A 31 13.70 3.11 -9.67
N THR A 32 15.02 3.28 -9.55
CA THR A 32 15.69 3.39 -8.24
C THR A 32 15.22 4.63 -7.46
N GLU A 33 15.12 5.78 -8.12
CA GLU A 33 14.66 7.01 -7.47
C GLU A 33 13.17 6.97 -7.15
N ALA A 34 12.35 6.41 -8.04
CA ALA A 34 10.93 6.20 -7.80
C ALA A 34 10.71 5.32 -6.56
N VAL A 35 11.48 4.24 -6.44
CA VAL A 35 11.45 3.36 -5.27
C VAL A 35 11.89 4.12 -4.02
N ALA A 36 13.00 4.86 -4.06
CA ALA A 36 13.46 5.64 -2.92
C ALA A 36 12.38 6.64 -2.43
N ARG A 37 11.76 7.39 -3.35
CA ARG A 37 10.65 8.31 -3.03
C ARG A 37 9.45 7.58 -2.43
N ALA A 38 9.09 6.41 -2.98
CA ALA A 38 7.97 5.63 -2.47
C ALA A 38 8.25 5.05 -1.07
N VAL A 39 9.48 4.61 -0.81
CA VAL A 39 9.89 4.16 0.53
C VAL A 39 9.83 5.31 1.53
N VAL A 40 10.34 6.50 1.18
CA VAL A 40 10.24 7.68 2.05
C VAL A 40 8.78 8.01 2.35
N ARG A 41 7.92 8.07 1.32
CA ARG A 41 6.47 8.31 1.51
C ARG A 41 5.81 7.23 2.36
N LEU A 42 6.23 5.98 2.23
CA LEU A 42 5.66 4.89 3.02
C LEU A 42 6.06 4.98 4.50
N MET A 43 7.30 5.37 4.77
CA MET A 43 7.89 5.37 6.12
C MET A 43 7.66 6.67 6.89
N ASN A 44 7.79 7.81 6.22
CA ASN A 44 7.77 9.12 6.86
C ASN A 44 6.35 9.74 6.82
N ASP A 45 6.02 10.42 7.91
CA ASP A 45 4.86 11.31 8.04
C ASP A 45 5.12 12.71 7.48
N ASP A 46 6.13 12.88 6.61
CA ASP A 46 6.49 14.19 6.02
C ASP A 46 5.33 14.78 5.19
N ASP A 47 4.32 13.95 4.86
CA ASP A 47 2.94 14.35 4.58
C ASP A 47 2.04 13.97 5.78
N ASN A 48 1.72 14.97 6.61
CA ASN A 48 0.79 14.93 7.76
C ASN A 48 -0.28 13.82 7.66
N ASP A 49 -0.38 13.03 8.73
CA ASP A 49 -1.39 11.98 8.99
C ASP A 49 -1.47 10.81 8.01
N ALA A 50 -0.86 10.87 6.83
CA ALA A 50 -1.08 9.85 5.81
C ALA A 50 -0.40 8.51 6.14
N ALA A 51 0.83 8.51 6.66
CA ALA A 51 1.53 7.27 7.01
C ALA A 51 0.95 6.66 8.30
N ALA A 52 0.64 7.50 9.29
CA ALA A 52 -0.14 7.11 10.47
C ALA A 52 -1.50 6.50 10.09
N ALA A 53 -2.28 7.13 9.22
CA ALA A 53 -3.58 6.63 8.77
C ALA A 53 -3.46 5.28 8.06
N ARG A 54 -2.45 5.10 7.18
CA ARG A 54 -2.16 3.78 6.56
C ARG A 54 -1.94 2.70 7.62
N LYS A 55 -1.13 2.99 8.66
CA LYS A 55 -0.85 2.03 9.75
C LYS A 55 -2.12 1.65 10.51
N VAL A 56 -2.99 2.62 10.81
CA VAL A 56 -4.31 2.37 11.44
C VAL A 56 -5.17 1.46 10.55
N ARG A 57 -5.28 1.77 9.25
CA ARG A 57 -6.04 0.96 8.29
C ARG A 57 -5.51 -0.47 8.17
N VAL A 58 -4.19 -0.64 8.15
CA VAL A 58 -3.56 -1.97 8.15
C VAL A 58 -3.91 -2.75 9.42
N ALA A 59 -3.91 -2.09 10.59
CA ALA A 59 -4.27 -2.72 11.84
C ALA A 59 -5.74 -3.17 11.87
N GLU A 60 -6.67 -2.32 11.40
CA GLU A 60 -8.09 -2.65 11.25
C GLU A 60 -8.29 -3.87 10.34
N LEU A 61 -7.67 -3.86 9.16
CA LEU A 61 -7.76 -4.97 8.20
C LEU A 61 -7.21 -6.28 8.77
N ASN A 62 -6.12 -6.23 9.55
CA ASN A 62 -5.57 -7.42 10.22
C ASN A 62 -6.57 -8.01 11.23
N VAL A 63 -7.25 -7.17 12.01
CA VAL A 63 -8.30 -7.63 12.93
C VAL A 63 -9.46 -8.25 12.17
N THR A 64 -9.99 -7.57 11.15
CA THR A 64 -11.10 -8.08 10.32
C THR A 64 -10.75 -9.40 9.64
N ALA A 65 -9.55 -9.52 9.06
CA ALA A 65 -9.11 -10.74 8.40
C ALA A 65 -9.02 -11.93 9.36
N ARG A 66 -8.53 -11.71 10.58
CA ARG A 66 -8.49 -12.76 11.62
C ARG A 66 -9.89 -13.15 12.09
N GLY A 67 -10.79 -12.18 12.26
CA GLY A 67 -12.18 -12.41 12.64
C GLY A 67 -12.91 -13.27 11.60
N ALA A 68 -12.80 -12.93 10.32
CA ALA A 68 -13.43 -13.67 9.23
C ALA A 68 -13.01 -15.15 9.17
N VAL A 69 -11.73 -15.45 9.44
CA VAL A 69 -11.24 -16.84 9.49
C VAL A 69 -11.79 -17.57 10.72
N ALA A 70 -11.90 -16.90 11.87
CA ALA A 70 -12.44 -17.50 13.09
C ALA A 70 -13.94 -17.83 12.98
N GLU A 71 -14.72 -16.96 12.32
CA GLU A 71 -16.16 -17.18 12.07
C GLU A 71 -16.43 -18.30 11.07
N SER A 72 -15.47 -18.58 10.17
CA SER A 72 -15.59 -19.64 9.16
C SER A 72 -15.25 -21.05 9.68
N ARG A 73 -14.82 -21.17 10.94
CA ARG A 73 -14.49 -22.45 11.60
C ARG A 73 -15.60 -22.92 12.52
#